data_AF-A0A2N4YZ05-F1
#
_entry.id   AF-A0A2N4YZ05-F1
#
_cell.length_a   1.000
_cell.length_b   1.000
_cell.length_c   1.000
_cell.angle_alpha   90.00
_cell.angle_beta   90.00
_cell.angle_gamma   90.00
#
_symmetry.space_group_name_H-M   'P 1'
#
loop_
_entity.id
_entity.type
_entity.pdbx_description
1 polymer ?
#
loop_
_entity_poly.entity_id
_entity_poly.type
_entity_poly.pdbx_seq_one_letter_code
_entity_poly.pdbx_strand_id
1 'polypeptide(L)'
;MRWNRYRRDRQIIAAVLVFTVIVAAGIALQPGFHPPSSRTTGDKQLVSILTPLLNGARGQVAAALITPQGVRYGLWGSEYTTQYEIASLSKTMTASLLLEAIRRGEVTAQTPVSALVPEIVSPVRDVTLEQLVSHRSGLPPLTASVGQRLAILSDIARRQNP
;
A
#
# COMPACT_ATOMS: atom_id res chain seq x y z
N MET A 1 -50.71 10.38 -19.38
CA MET A 1 -49.31 9.89 -19.29
C MET A 1 -48.33 10.75 -18.46
N ARG A 2 -48.75 11.82 -17.75
CA ARG A 2 -47.82 12.65 -16.92
C ARG A 2 -47.74 12.23 -15.43
N TRP A 3 -48.74 11.49 -14.92
CA TRP A 3 -48.87 11.12 -13.51
C TRP A 3 -47.87 10.02 -13.05
N ASN A 4 -47.55 9.05 -13.93
CA ASN A 4 -46.59 7.97 -13.62
C ASN A 4 -45.13 8.45 -13.56
N ARG A 5 -44.80 9.55 -14.25
CA ARG A 5 -43.43 10.12 -14.25
C ARG A 5 -43.12 10.76 -12.89
N TYR A 6 -44.05 11.56 -12.37
CA TYR A 6 -43.92 12.23 -11.07
C TYR A 6 -43.75 11.27 -9.88
N ARG A 7 -44.43 10.11 -9.90
CA ARG A 7 -44.30 9.08 -8.85
C ARG A 7 -42.97 8.33 -8.93
N ARG A 8 -42.47 8.07 -10.15
CA ARG A 8 -41.14 7.49 -10.40
C ARG A 8 -40.02 8.44 -9.98
N ASP A 9 -40.14 9.73 -10.29
CA ASP A 9 -39.11 10.72 -9.98
C ASP A 9 -38.94 10.88 -8.46
N ARG A 10 -40.04 10.88 -7.69
CA ARG A 10 -39.99 10.91 -6.22
C ARG A 10 -39.39 9.63 -5.61
N GLN A 11 -39.65 8.48 -6.20
CA GLN A 11 -39.05 7.21 -5.78
C GLN A 11 -37.54 7.18 -6.06
N ILE A 12 -37.10 7.71 -7.21
CA ILE A 12 -35.68 7.81 -7.54
C ILE A 12 -34.98 8.77 -6.56
N ILE A 13 -35.56 9.94 -6.29
CA ILE A 13 -34.99 10.90 -5.32
C ILE A 13 -34.88 10.27 -3.93
N ALA A 14 -35.92 9.59 -3.46
CA ALA A 14 -35.90 8.91 -2.17
C ALA A 14 -34.83 7.80 -2.12
N ALA A 15 -34.70 7.01 -3.19
CA ALA A 15 -33.70 5.95 -3.28
C ALA A 15 -32.26 6.51 -3.27
N VAL A 16 -32.00 7.59 -4.01
CA VAL A 16 -30.70 8.28 -4.01
C VAL A 16 -30.37 8.81 -2.62
N LEU A 17 -31.33 9.44 -1.95
CA LEU A 17 -31.12 10.02 -0.61
C LEU A 17 -30.83 8.92 0.42
N VAL A 18 -31.57 7.81 0.40
CA VAL A 18 -31.31 6.64 1.26
C VAL A 18 -29.92 6.07 0.95
N PHE A 19 -29.55 5.93 -0.32
CA PHE A 19 -28.22 5.44 -0.71
C PHE A 19 -27.11 6.36 -0.19
N THR A 20 -27.23 7.68 -0.34
CA THR A 20 -26.25 8.65 0.19
C THR A 20 -26.13 8.57 1.71
N VAL A 21 -27.24 8.42 2.43
CA VAL A 21 -27.23 8.26 3.89
C VAL A 21 -26.54 6.97 4.31
N ILE A 22 -26.80 5.86 3.62
CA ILE A 22 -26.13 4.58 3.89
C ILE A 22 -24.62 4.69 3.64
N VAL A 23 -24.20 5.31 2.53
CA VAL A 23 -22.78 5.54 2.21
C VAL A 23 -22.13 6.44 3.28
N ALA A 24 -22.77 7.55 3.65
CA ALA A 24 -22.25 8.47 4.66
C ALA A 24 -22.16 7.82 6.05
N ALA A 25 -23.18 7.06 6.45
CA ALA A 25 -23.17 6.27 7.69
C ALA A 25 -22.08 5.19 7.64
N GLY A 26 -21.89 4.51 6.51
CA GLY A 26 -20.82 3.54 6.32
C GLY A 26 -19.42 4.16 6.45
N ILE A 27 -19.21 5.35 5.90
CA ILE A 27 -17.97 6.12 6.06
C ILE A 27 -17.78 6.55 7.52
N ALA A 28 -18.83 7.06 8.17
CA ALA A 28 -18.73 7.55 9.55
C ALA A 28 -18.53 6.43 10.58
N LEU A 29 -19.12 5.26 10.34
CA LEU A 29 -19.08 4.09 11.22
C LEU A 29 -17.96 3.10 10.85
N GLN A 30 -17.14 3.41 9.83
CA GLN A 30 -16.02 2.56 9.46
C GLN A 30 -15.03 2.47 10.63
N PRO A 31 -14.63 1.25 11.06
CA PRO A 31 -13.58 1.09 12.08
C PRO A 31 -12.26 1.64 11.51
N GLY A 32 -11.85 2.82 11.99
CA GLY A 32 -10.69 3.53 11.45
C GLY A 32 -10.72 5.06 11.58
N PHE A 33 -11.83 5.64 12.04
CA PHE A 33 -11.99 7.10 12.23
C PHE A 33 -11.80 7.58 13.68
N HIS A 34 -11.05 6.83 14.51
CA HIS A 34 -10.73 7.29 15.86
C HIS A 34 -9.31 7.87 15.91
N PRO A 35 -9.10 9.01 16.60
CA PRO A 35 -7.75 9.49 16.89
C PRO A 35 -6.97 8.42 17.67
N PRO A 36 -5.62 8.49 17.69
CA PRO A 36 -4.81 7.54 18.42
C PRO A 36 -5.24 7.49 19.88
N SER A 37 -5.27 6.29 20.46
CA SER A 37 -5.68 6.13 21.85
C SER A 37 -4.77 6.94 22.78
N SER A 38 -5.36 7.52 23.84
CA SER A 38 -4.62 8.12 24.95
C SER A 38 -3.88 7.08 25.80
N ARG A 39 -4.23 5.78 25.66
CA ARG A 39 -3.50 4.69 26.29
C ARG A 39 -2.16 4.49 25.56
N THR A 40 -1.07 4.80 26.25
CA THR A 40 0.28 4.64 25.72
C THR A 40 1.11 3.65 26.52
N THR A 41 1.99 2.91 25.83
CA THR A 41 2.92 1.93 26.42
C THR A 41 4.31 2.13 25.82
N GLY A 42 5.37 1.89 26.60
CA GLY A 42 6.76 1.96 26.14
C GLY A 42 7.55 3.11 26.75
N ASP A 43 8.54 3.59 26.02
CA ASP A 43 9.46 4.64 26.47
C ASP A 43 8.77 6.01 26.57
N LYS A 44 8.72 6.57 27.77
CA LYS A 44 8.00 7.82 28.06
C LYS A 44 8.52 9.03 27.27
N GLN A 45 9.85 9.12 27.09
CA GLN A 45 10.44 10.24 26.36
C GLN A 45 10.12 10.12 24.87
N LEU A 46 10.23 8.92 24.29
CA LEU A 46 9.87 8.68 22.90
C LEU A 46 8.38 8.97 22.66
N VAL A 47 7.50 8.49 23.53
CA VAL A 47 6.06 8.77 23.46
C VAL A 47 5.79 10.28 23.55
N SER A 48 6.44 11.00 24.46
CA SER A 48 6.28 12.45 24.59
C SER A 48 6.73 13.22 23.35
N ILE A 49 7.81 12.79 22.70
CA ILE A 49 8.34 13.42 21.48
C ILE A 49 7.43 13.15 20.28
N LEU A 50 6.94 11.92 20.15
CA LEU A 50 6.17 11.50 18.97
C LEU A 50 4.69 11.87 19.05
N THR A 51 4.08 11.93 20.25
CA THR A 51 2.65 12.21 20.41
C THR A 51 2.19 13.48 19.67
N PRO A 52 2.89 14.63 19.75
CA PRO A 52 2.53 15.83 18.99
C PRO A 52 2.60 15.67 17.46
N LEU A 53 3.42 14.72 16.97
CA LEU A 53 3.57 14.44 15.54
C LEU A 53 2.49 13.53 14.97
N LEU A 54 1.69 12.90 15.86
CA LEU A 54 0.59 12.02 15.46
C LEU A 54 -0.72 12.77 15.19
N ASN A 55 -0.67 14.10 15.03
CA ASN A 55 -1.83 14.90 14.64
C ASN A 55 -2.36 14.43 13.27
N GLY A 56 -3.59 13.91 13.27
CA GLY A 56 -4.22 13.35 12.06
C GLY A 56 -3.97 11.86 11.83
N ALA A 57 -3.10 11.23 12.62
CA ALA A 57 -3.02 9.77 12.68
C ALA A 57 -4.35 9.19 13.19
N ARG A 58 -4.64 7.95 12.83
CA ARG A 58 -5.90 7.30 13.20
C ARG A 58 -5.64 5.86 13.62
N GLY A 59 -6.51 5.33 14.46
CA GLY A 59 -6.42 3.96 14.95
C GLY A 59 -5.23 3.77 15.89
N GLN A 60 -4.62 2.59 15.82
CA GLN A 60 -3.48 2.24 16.67
C GLN A 60 -2.16 2.61 15.99
N VAL A 61 -1.20 3.11 16.75
CA VAL A 61 0.12 3.48 16.24
C VAL A 61 1.20 2.73 17.01
N ALA A 62 2.22 2.27 16.30
CA ALA A 62 3.44 1.74 16.89
C ALA A 62 4.65 2.47 16.28
N ALA A 63 5.61 2.84 17.11
CA ALA A 63 6.87 3.42 16.69
C ALA A 63 8.02 2.71 17.41
N ALA A 64 9.11 2.43 16.68
CA ALA A 64 10.33 1.87 17.22
C ALA A 64 11.53 2.70 16.77
N LEU A 65 12.38 3.06 17.73
CA LEU A 65 13.69 3.64 17.51
C LEU A 65 14.74 2.56 17.77
N ILE A 66 15.37 2.11 16.70
CA ILE A 66 16.39 1.06 16.73
C ILE A 66 17.76 1.73 16.60
N THR A 67 18.61 1.52 17.61
CA THR A 67 19.97 2.07 17.67
C THR A 67 20.95 0.95 18.03
N PRO A 68 22.27 1.13 17.84
CA PRO A 68 23.26 0.17 18.32
C PRO A 68 23.17 -0.09 19.84
N GLN A 69 22.65 0.86 20.61
CA GLN A 69 22.47 0.77 22.07
C GLN A 69 21.22 -0.01 22.47
N GLY A 70 20.34 -0.33 21.53
CA GLY A 70 19.11 -1.08 21.76
C GLY A 70 17.89 -0.48 21.07
N VAL A 71 16.73 -1.03 21.44
CA VAL A 71 15.43 -0.67 20.87
C VAL A 71 14.60 0.04 21.93
N ARG A 72 14.06 1.22 21.56
CA ARG A 72 13.04 1.93 22.32
C ARG A 72 11.77 1.96 21.48
N TYR A 73 10.61 1.81 22.10
CA TYR A 73 9.35 1.81 21.36
C TYR A 73 8.28 2.62 22.08
N GLY A 74 7.28 3.05 21.33
CA GLY A 74 6.05 3.68 21.82
C GLY A 74 4.85 3.07 21.10
N LEU A 75 3.82 2.73 21.86
CA LEU A 75 2.56 2.18 21.38
C LEU A 75 1.41 3.10 21.79
N TRP A 76 0.47 3.37 20.89
CA TRP A 76 -0.75 4.13 21.14
C TRP A 76 -1.95 3.23 20.86
N GLY A 77 -2.58 2.75 21.92
CA GLY A 77 -3.78 1.91 21.83
C GLY A 77 -3.55 0.47 21.37
N SER A 78 -2.30 0.00 21.33
CA SER A 78 -1.92 -1.35 20.93
C SER A 78 -1.08 -2.08 21.97
N GLU A 79 -0.93 -3.38 21.75
CA GLU A 79 -0.07 -4.26 22.54
C GLU A 79 1.20 -4.60 21.75
N TYR A 80 2.22 -5.09 22.45
CA TYR A 80 3.49 -5.47 21.81
C TYR A 80 3.34 -6.57 20.75
N THR A 81 2.30 -7.42 20.89
CA THR A 81 1.97 -8.52 19.97
C THR A 81 1.07 -8.08 18.81
N THR A 82 0.61 -6.83 18.78
CA THR A 82 -0.24 -6.32 17.71
C THR A 82 0.52 -6.34 16.38
N GLN A 83 -0.07 -6.95 15.36
CA GLN A 83 0.48 -7.00 14.01
C GLN A 83 -0.05 -5.84 13.16
N TYR A 84 0.82 -5.31 12.30
CA TYR A 84 0.51 -4.21 11.40
C TYR A 84 0.82 -4.62 9.97
N GLU A 85 -0.05 -4.24 9.04
CA GLU A 85 0.30 -4.25 7.62
C GLU A 85 1.36 -3.16 7.37
N ILE A 86 2.53 -3.57 6.90
CA ILE A 86 3.64 -2.66 6.60
C ILE A 86 3.69 -2.25 5.12
N ALA A 87 2.75 -2.76 4.32
CA ALA A 87 2.60 -2.48 2.90
C ALA A 87 3.93 -2.53 2.13
N SER A 88 4.26 -1.46 1.39
CA SER A 88 5.47 -1.41 0.55
C SER A 88 6.79 -1.45 1.31
N LEU A 89 6.80 -1.32 2.65
CA LEU A 89 8.01 -1.56 3.43
C LEU A 89 8.54 -2.99 3.23
N SER A 90 7.68 -3.96 2.92
CA SER A 90 8.10 -5.34 2.61
C SER A 90 9.08 -5.43 1.42
N LYS A 91 9.08 -4.47 0.49
CA LYS A 91 10.03 -4.44 -0.65
C LYS A 91 11.48 -4.33 -0.19
N THR A 92 11.73 -3.69 0.95
CA THR A 92 13.08 -3.60 1.53
C THR A 92 13.61 -4.95 1.98
N MET A 93 12.72 -5.83 2.47
CA MET A 93 13.07 -7.21 2.82
C MET A 93 13.40 -8.01 1.56
N THR A 94 12.59 -7.88 0.50
CA THR A 94 12.87 -8.51 -0.80
C THR A 94 14.19 -8.02 -1.40
N ALA A 95 14.49 -6.72 -1.33
CA ALA A 95 15.77 -6.17 -1.79
C ALA A 95 16.96 -6.71 -0.96
N SER A 96 16.77 -6.93 0.34
CA SER A 96 17.79 -7.54 1.21
C SER A 96 18.07 -8.99 0.84
N LEU A 97 17.05 -9.75 0.40
CA LEU A 97 17.25 -11.10 -0.12
C LEU A 97 18.07 -11.10 -1.41
N LEU A 98 17.88 -10.12 -2.29
CA LEU A 98 18.73 -9.96 -3.49
C LEU A 98 20.18 -9.67 -3.10
N LEU A 99 20.41 -8.76 -2.14
CA LEU A 99 21.77 -8.46 -1.66
C LEU A 99 22.45 -9.71 -1.08
N GLU A 100 21.70 -10.53 -0.35
CA GLU A 100 22.20 -11.80 0.19
C GLU A 100 22.51 -12.81 -0.93
N ALA A 101 21.67 -12.93 -1.95
CA ALA A 101 21.93 -13.80 -3.12
C ALA A 101 23.19 -13.37 -3.88
N ILE A 102 23.40 -12.05 -4.04
CA ILE A 102 24.64 -11.49 -4.62
C ILE A 102 25.85 -11.85 -3.76
N ARG A 103 25.74 -11.70 -2.43
CA ARG A 103 26.82 -12.05 -1.49
C ARG A 103 27.20 -13.53 -1.57
N ARG A 104 26.23 -14.40 -1.83
CA ARG A 104 26.43 -15.85 -2.04
C ARG A 104 27.00 -16.20 -3.40
N GLY A 105 27.08 -15.24 -4.33
CA GLY A 105 27.52 -15.47 -5.70
C GLY A 105 26.47 -16.18 -6.58
N GLU A 106 25.21 -16.22 -6.16
CA GLU A 106 24.12 -16.87 -6.91
C GLU A 106 23.71 -16.03 -8.13
N VAL A 107 23.76 -14.70 -8.00
CA VAL A 107 23.45 -13.72 -9.04
C VAL A 107 24.32 -12.47 -8.89
N THR A 108 24.25 -11.57 -9.86
CA THR A 108 24.83 -10.21 -9.80
C THR A 108 23.73 -9.17 -9.98
N ALA A 109 24.00 -7.91 -9.63
CA ALA A 109 23.09 -6.80 -9.92
C ALA A 109 22.74 -6.69 -11.41
N GLN A 110 23.67 -7.08 -12.29
CA GLN A 110 23.55 -7.03 -13.75
C GLN A 110 22.98 -8.32 -14.35
N THR A 111 22.67 -9.33 -13.53
CA THR A 111 22.00 -10.55 -14.02
C THR A 111 20.67 -10.15 -14.67
N PRO A 112 20.45 -10.50 -15.95
CA PRO A 112 19.19 -10.20 -16.62
C PRO A 112 18.09 -11.16 -16.16
N VAL A 113 16.84 -10.73 -16.22
CA VAL A 113 15.67 -11.56 -15.88
C VAL A 113 15.66 -12.86 -16.66
N SER A 114 16.02 -12.83 -17.95
CA SER A 114 16.10 -14.01 -18.81
C SER A 114 17.06 -15.10 -18.34
N ALA A 115 18.07 -14.76 -17.52
CA ALA A 115 18.97 -15.76 -16.95
C ALA A 115 18.29 -16.60 -15.85
N LEU A 116 17.23 -16.08 -15.22
CA LEU A 116 16.50 -16.76 -14.15
C LEU A 116 15.14 -17.31 -14.61
N VAL A 117 14.53 -16.66 -15.61
CA VAL A 117 13.22 -17.04 -16.17
C VAL A 117 13.34 -17.06 -17.70
N PRO A 118 13.90 -18.14 -18.28
CA PRO A 118 14.21 -18.21 -19.70
C PRO A 118 12.98 -18.20 -20.62
N GLU A 119 11.79 -18.46 -20.09
CA GLU A 119 10.52 -18.47 -20.82
C GLU A 119 10.00 -17.06 -21.16
N ILE A 120 10.56 -16.01 -20.54
CA ILE A 120 10.16 -14.63 -20.82
C ILE A 120 10.69 -14.20 -22.19
N VAL A 121 9.76 -13.90 -23.10
CA VAL A 121 10.03 -13.48 -24.48
C VAL A 121 9.82 -11.98 -24.74
N SER A 122 9.31 -11.22 -23.77
CA SER A 122 9.13 -9.76 -23.89
C SER A 122 10.43 -9.00 -23.63
N PRO A 123 10.54 -7.70 -24.01
CA PRO A 123 11.75 -6.91 -23.72
C PRO A 123 12.14 -6.83 -22.23
N VAL A 124 11.22 -7.10 -21.30
CA VAL A 124 11.50 -7.35 -19.86
C VAL A 124 12.63 -8.37 -19.64
N ARG A 125 12.85 -9.29 -20.58
CA ARG A 125 13.91 -10.31 -20.52
C ARG A 125 15.31 -9.74 -20.32
N ASP A 126 15.57 -8.53 -20.79
CA ASP A 126 16.87 -7.85 -20.75
C ASP A 126 16.99 -6.91 -19.53
N VAL A 127 15.91 -6.74 -18.77
CA VAL A 127 15.92 -5.97 -17.52
C VAL A 127 16.81 -6.67 -16.50
N THR A 128 17.67 -5.91 -15.83
CA THR A 128 18.55 -6.43 -14.78
C THR A 128 17.85 -6.48 -13.42
N LEU A 129 18.34 -7.33 -12.52
CA LEU A 129 17.86 -7.38 -11.13
C LEU A 129 17.98 -6.01 -10.44
N GLU A 130 19.05 -5.26 -10.71
CA GLU A 130 19.23 -3.89 -10.21
C GLU A 130 18.11 -2.96 -10.68
N GLN A 131 17.76 -2.99 -11.97
CA GLN A 131 16.69 -2.17 -12.53
C GLN A 131 15.33 -2.51 -11.90
N LEU A 132 15.06 -3.79 -11.60
CA LEU A 132 13.85 -4.20 -10.90
C LEU A 132 13.78 -3.62 -9.48
N VAL A 133 14.81 -3.85 -8.65
CA VAL A 133 14.77 -3.43 -7.23
C VAL A 133 14.88 -1.92 -7.05
N SER A 134 15.42 -1.21 -8.03
CA SER A 134 15.52 0.26 -8.04
C SER A 134 14.37 0.96 -8.78
N HIS A 135 13.33 0.22 -9.19
CA HIS A 135 12.18 0.78 -9.92
C HIS A 135 12.54 1.48 -11.25
N ARG A 136 13.61 1.03 -11.92
CA ARG A 136 14.09 1.54 -13.22
C ARG A 136 13.87 0.57 -14.39
N SER A 137 13.09 -0.49 -14.18
CA SER A 137 12.81 -1.50 -15.20
C SER A 137 11.89 -1.04 -16.33
N GLY A 138 11.20 0.09 -16.17
CA GLY A 138 10.16 0.54 -17.10
C GLY A 138 8.85 -0.25 -17.00
N LEU A 139 8.74 -1.19 -16.04
CA LEU A 139 7.50 -1.92 -15.80
C LEU A 139 6.40 -0.98 -15.28
N PRO A 140 5.14 -1.20 -15.68
CA PRO A 140 4.04 -0.39 -15.21
C PRO A 140 3.87 -0.48 -13.69
N PRO A 141 3.54 0.63 -13.01
CA PRO A 141 3.33 0.62 -11.57
C PRO A 141 2.09 -0.19 -11.21
N LEU A 142 2.18 -0.99 -10.14
CA LEU A 142 1.04 -1.76 -9.58
C LEU A 142 -0.12 -0.84 -9.16
N THR A 143 0.18 0.41 -8.77
CA THR A 143 -0.79 1.45 -8.45
C THR A 143 -1.06 2.35 -9.66
N ALA A 144 -1.29 1.75 -10.82
CA ALA A 144 -1.79 2.46 -11.98
C ALA A 144 -3.15 3.09 -11.66
N SER A 145 -3.32 4.37 -12.00
CA SER A 145 -4.63 5.03 -12.03
C SER A 145 -5.58 4.26 -12.96
N VAL A 146 -6.90 4.48 -12.85
CA VAL A 146 -7.87 3.78 -13.72
C VAL A 146 -7.54 3.96 -15.21
N GLY A 147 -7.14 5.17 -15.63
CA GLY A 147 -6.70 5.44 -17.00
C GLY A 147 -5.42 4.68 -17.38
N GLN A 148 -4.44 4.61 -16.47
CA GLN A 148 -3.22 3.84 -16.69
C GLN A 148 -3.50 2.32 -16.74
N ARG A 149 -4.43 1.81 -15.94
CA ARG A 149 -4.86 0.39 -15.99
C ARG A 149 -5.51 0.06 -17.33
N LEU A 150 -6.35 0.95 -17.85
CA LEU A 150 -6.96 0.79 -19.17
C LEU A 150 -5.92 0.82 -20.29
N ALA A 151 -4.92 1.71 -20.19
CA ALA A 151 -3.81 1.76 -21.13
C ALA A 151 -2.98 0.46 -21.09
N ILE A 152 -2.58 0.00 -19.89
CA ILE A 152 -1.85 -1.26 -19.70
C ILE A 152 -2.62 -2.45 -20.28
N LEU A 153 -3.93 -2.55 -20.02
CA LEU A 153 -4.78 -3.60 -20.59
C LEU A 153 -4.85 -3.52 -22.12
N SER A 154 -4.89 -2.30 -22.68
CA SER A 154 -4.88 -2.11 -24.12
C SER A 154 -3.55 -2.52 -24.77
N ASP A 155 -2.41 -2.24 -24.11
CA ASP A 155 -1.08 -2.63 -24.60
C ASP A 155 -0.87 -4.14 -24.53
N ILE A 156 -1.34 -4.79 -23.45
CA ILE A 156 -1.39 -6.26 -23.32
C ILE A 156 -2.23 -6.87 -24.45
N ALA A 157 -3.43 -6.33 -24.69
CA ALA A 157 -4.33 -6.82 -25.74
C ALA A 157 -3.75 -6.65 -27.15
N ARG A 158 -2.96 -5.59 -27.38
CA ARG A 158 -2.30 -5.32 -28.66
C ARG A 158 -0.96 -6.04 -28.82
N ARG A 159 -0.51 -6.82 -27.83
CA ARG A 159 0.85 -7.40 -27.77
C ARG A 159 1.95 -6.33 -27.93
N GLN A 160 1.66 -5.10 -27.53
CA GLN A 160 2.60 -3.97 -27.53
C GLN A 160 3.23 -3.80 -26.14
N ASN A 161 3.32 -4.89 -25.38
CA ASN A 161 3.97 -4.87 -24.09
C ASN A 161 5.48 -4.62 -24.31
N PRO A 162 6.13 -3.72 -23.56
CA PRO A 162 7.57 -3.75 -23.41
C PRO A 162 8.04 -5.03 -22.71
#